data_AF-A0A2U1SLZ7-F1
#
_entry.id   AF-A0A2U1SLZ7-F1
#
_cell.length_a   1.000
_cell.length_b   1.000
_cell.length_c   1.000
_cell.angle_alpha   90.00
_cell.angle_beta   90.00
_cell.angle_gamma   90.00
#
_symmetry.space_group_name_H-M   'P 1'
#
loop_
_entity.id
_entity.type
_entity.pdbx_description
1 polymer ?
#
loop_
_entity_poly.entity_id
_entity_poly.type
_entity_poly.pdbx_seq_one_letter_code
_entity_poly.pdbx_strand_id
1 'polypeptide(L)'
;MIREFQYRGETFRVNAHGVAGHEEVFIMHLVDGEEEGEISIDRMTEENDTSAPIDAICVMLCDKLIIENSIDVADPDGAFAWVEMKTLRDVLPTRDDWATH
;
A
#
# COMPACT_ATOMS: atom_id res chain seq x y z
N MET A 1 1.95 9.59 0.52
CA MET A 1 0.80 8.77 0.08
C MET A 1 0.65 7.62 1.04
N ILE A 2 -0.55 7.39 1.58
CA ILE A 2 -0.84 6.21 2.40
C ILE A 2 -1.93 5.42 1.68
N ARG A 3 -1.72 4.13 1.42
CA ARG A 3 -2.68 3.30 0.69
C ARG A 3 -2.50 1.81 0.99
N GLU A 4 -3.60 1.07 0.95
CA GLU A 4 -3.61 -0.39 1.10
C GLU A 4 -3.65 -1.09 -0.27
N PHE A 5 -3.02 -2.26 -0.34
CA PHE A 5 -2.97 -3.11 -1.52
C PHE A 5 -2.92 -4.59 -1.10
N GLN A 6 -3.23 -5.46 -2.05
CA GLN A 6 -3.11 -6.90 -1.92
C GLN A 6 -1.95 -7.40 -2.78
N TYR A 7 -1.20 -8.37 -2.25
CA TYR A 7 -0.17 -9.09 -3.00
C TYR A 7 0.01 -10.48 -2.37
N ARG A 8 0.10 -11.51 -3.21
CA ARG A 8 0.19 -12.92 -2.79
C ARG A 8 -0.90 -13.39 -1.81
N GLY A 9 -2.11 -12.85 -1.93
CA GLY A 9 -3.23 -13.17 -1.04
C GLY A 9 -3.21 -12.43 0.31
N GLU A 10 -2.14 -11.67 0.60
CA GLU A 10 -1.98 -10.90 1.82
C GLU A 10 -2.37 -9.43 1.63
N THR A 11 -2.70 -8.74 2.73
CA THR A 11 -2.98 -7.30 2.72
C THR A 11 -1.79 -6.53 3.30
N PHE A 12 -1.39 -5.48 2.60
CA PHE A 12 -0.32 -4.58 3.02
C PHE A 12 -0.76 -3.13 2.96
N ARG A 13 -0.11 -2.30 3.77
CA ARG A 13 -0.24 -0.84 3.73
C ARG A 13 1.09 -0.21 3.40
N VAL A 14 1.12 0.62 2.37
CA VAL A 14 2.27 1.47 2.05
C VAL A 14 2.07 2.88 2.58
N ASN A 15 3.12 3.45 3.17
CA ASN A 15 3.30 4.87 3.39
C ASN A 15 4.54 5.32 2.62
N ALA A 16 4.35 6.16 1.60
CA ALA A 16 5.43 6.71 0.78
C ALA A 16 5.53 8.23 0.98
N HIS A 17 6.70 8.73 1.34
CA HIS A 17 6.96 10.14 1.59
C HIS A 17 8.11 10.67 0.73
N GLY A 18 7.86 11.71 -0.06
CA GLY A 18 8.85 12.30 -0.96
C GLY A 18 8.26 12.54 -2.35
N VAL A 19 9.12 12.48 -3.37
CA VAL A 19 8.74 12.62 -4.78
C VAL A 19 9.10 11.34 -5.52
N ALA A 20 8.37 11.00 -6.57
CA ALA A 20 8.58 9.76 -7.31
C ALA A 20 10.05 9.56 -7.74
N GLY A 21 10.61 8.40 -7.42
CA GLY A 21 12.01 8.05 -7.62
C GLY A 21 12.94 8.45 -6.46
N HIS A 22 12.44 9.25 -5.52
CA HIS A 22 13.17 9.82 -4.38
C HIS A 22 12.22 9.96 -3.19
N GLU A 23 11.60 8.84 -2.81
CA GLU A 23 10.72 8.73 -1.66
C GLU A 23 11.24 7.69 -0.65
N GLU A 24 10.96 7.95 0.62
CA GLU A 24 11.00 6.92 1.66
C GLU A 24 9.71 6.09 1.53
N VAL A 25 9.86 4.77 1.39
CA VAL A 25 8.73 3.83 1.27
C VAL A 25 8.75 2.90 2.46
N PHE A 26 7.65 2.84 3.18
CA PHE A 26 7.44 1.99 4.34
C PHE A 26 6.22 1.09 4.10
N ILE A 27 6.36 -0.22 4.30
CA ILE A 27 5.30 -1.22 4.10
C ILE A 27 5.06 -1.96 5.40
N MET A 28 3.78 -2.12 5.74
CA MET A 28 3.30 -2.94 6.85
C MET A 28 2.46 -4.10 6.30
N HIS A 29 2.70 -5.30 6.81
CA HIS A 29 1.80 -6.46 6.64
C HIS A 29 0.66 -6.38 7.64
N LEU A 30 -0.57 -6.56 7.16
CA LEU A 30 -1.78 -6.48 7.96
C LEU A 30 -2.46 -7.85 8.05
N VAL A 31 -2.63 -8.37 9.26
CA VAL A 31 -3.38 -9.61 9.54
C VAL A 31 -4.53 -9.26 10.47
N ASP A 32 -5.77 -9.52 10.04
CA ASP A 32 -6.98 -9.15 10.78
C ASP A 32 -7.05 -7.66 11.23
N GLY A 33 -6.34 -6.79 10.52
CA GLY A 33 -6.25 -5.36 10.81
C GLY A 33 -5.14 -4.96 11.79
N GLU A 34 -4.35 -5.92 12.28
CA GLU A 34 -3.18 -5.71 13.14
C GLU A 34 -1.88 -5.74 12.31
N GLU A 35 -0.86 -4.98 12.76
CA GLU A 35 0.44 -4.85 12.10
C GLU A 35 1.40 -5.95 12.58
N GLU A 36 1.68 -6.92 11.72
CA GLU A 36 2.47 -8.13 12.08
C GLU A 36 3.90 -8.11 11.52
N GLY A 37 4.25 -7.13 10.68
CA GLY A 37 5.60 -7.00 10.14
C GLY A 37 5.77 -5.74 9.30
N GLU A 38 7.00 -5.22 9.26
CA GLU A 38 7.34 -4.00 8.53
C GLU A 38 8.64 -4.13 7.73
N ILE A 39 8.73 -3.40 6.64
CA ILE A 39 9.97 -3.19 5.87
C ILE A 39 9.97 -1.81 5.24
N SER A 40 11.15 -1.23 5.02
CA SER A 40 11.28 0.07 4.37
C SER A 40 12.50 0.18 3.48
N ILE A 41 12.49 1.24 2.66
CA ILE A 41 13.64 1.70 1.87
C ILE A 41 13.60 3.24 1.80
N ASP A 42 14.76 3.86 1.98
CA ASP A 42 14.99 5.27 1.71
C ASP A 42 15.60 5.44 0.31
N ARG A 43 14.75 5.69 -0.69
CA ARG A 43 15.20 5.87 -2.09
C ARG A 43 16.00 7.16 -2.32
N MET A 44 16.14 8.03 -1.31
CA MET A 44 16.95 9.24 -1.39
C MET A 44 18.41 8.97 -1.07
N THR A 45 18.70 8.00 -0.20
CA THR A 45 20.05 7.75 0.32
C THR A 45 20.58 6.36 -0.01
N GLU A 46 19.71 5.38 -0.21
CA GLU A 46 20.09 4.01 -0.53
C GLU A 46 20.22 3.79 -2.04
N GLU A 47 21.11 2.87 -2.44
CA GLU A 47 21.23 2.47 -3.84
C GLU A 47 19.96 1.74 -4.28
N ASN A 48 19.26 2.31 -5.26
CA ASN A 48 17.99 1.78 -5.77
C ASN A 48 17.76 2.20 -7.22
N ASP A 49 16.82 1.53 -7.89
CA ASP A 49 16.32 1.97 -9.19
C ASP A 49 15.33 3.13 -8.99
N THR A 50 15.79 4.36 -9.17
CA THR A 50 14.98 5.58 -9.04
C THR A 50 13.97 5.75 -10.17
N SER A 51 14.09 4.96 -11.25
CA SER A 51 13.13 4.96 -12.36
C SER A 51 11.96 3.99 -12.15
N ALA A 52 12.08 3.07 -11.19
CA ALA A 52 11.05 2.09 -10.91
C ALA A 52 9.76 2.76 -10.36
N PRO A 53 8.58 2.35 -10.86
CA PRO A 53 7.31 2.81 -10.34
C PRO A 53 7.09 2.31 -8.91
N ILE A 54 6.28 3.03 -8.13
CA ILE A 54 6.01 2.70 -6.73
C ILE A 54 5.44 1.28 -6.56
N ASP A 55 4.65 0.81 -7.52
CA ASP A 55 4.05 -0.53 -7.48
C ASP A 55 5.14 -1.63 -7.50
N ALA A 56 6.19 -1.43 -8.31
CA ALA A 56 7.32 -2.36 -8.38
C ALA A 56 8.18 -2.31 -7.11
N ILE A 57 8.34 -1.13 -6.50
CA ILE A 57 8.99 -1.00 -5.19
C ILE A 57 8.19 -1.73 -4.12
N CYS A 58 6.85 -1.63 -4.15
CA CYS A 58 5.99 -2.33 -3.20
C CYS A 58 6.15 -3.84 -3.31
N VAL A 59 6.11 -4.40 -4.52
CA VAL A 59 6.31 -5.83 -4.76
C VAL A 59 7.68 -6.30 -4.26
N MET A 60 8.75 -5.57 -4.62
CA MET A 60 10.11 -5.91 -4.21
C MET A 60 10.29 -5.94 -2.69
N LEU A 61 9.70 -4.99 -1.97
CA LEU A 61 9.73 -4.93 -0.51
C LEU A 61 8.87 -6.02 0.12
N CYS A 62 7.66 -6.29 -0.40
CA CYS A 62 6.83 -7.39 0.07
C CYS A 62 7.52 -8.74 -0.11
N ASP A 63 8.17 -9.00 -1.25
CA ASP A 63 8.93 -10.23 -1.47
C ASP A 63 10.02 -10.44 -0.41
N LYS A 64 10.75 -9.36 -0.06
CA LYS A 64 11.76 -9.39 1.01
C LYS A 64 11.12 -9.67 2.37
N LEU A 65 10.07 -8.93 2.73
CA LEU A 65 9.37 -9.08 4.00
C LEU A 65 8.81 -10.48 4.20
N ILE A 66 8.21 -11.07 3.15
CA ILE A 66 7.68 -12.44 3.17
C ILE A 66 8.78 -13.45 3.46
N ILE A 67 9.96 -13.28 2.85
CA ILE A 67 11.11 -14.17 3.08
C ILE A 67 11.67 -13.98 4.50
N GLU A 68 11.89 -12.73 4.91
CA GLU A 68 12.50 -12.39 6.21
C GLU A 68 11.67 -12.86 7.40
N ASN A 69 10.35 -12.69 7.32
CA ASN A 69 9.42 -13.08 8.38
C ASN A 69 8.83 -14.48 8.18
N SER A 70 9.23 -15.20 7.13
CA SER A 70 8.68 -16.53 6.80
C SER A 70 7.14 -16.55 6.77
N ILE A 71 6.56 -15.52 6.14
CA ILE A 71 5.10 -15.35 6.03
C ILE A 71 4.54 -16.47 5.14
N ASP A 72 3.61 -17.25 5.68
CA ASP A 72 2.85 -18.25 4.91
C ASP A 72 1.76 -17.54 4.11
N VAL A 73 2.07 -17.21 2.86
CA VAL A 73 1.19 -16.44 1.99
C VAL A 73 -0.02 -17.27 1.51
N ALA A 74 -1.21 -16.67 1.51
CA ALA A 74 -2.42 -17.36 1.12
C ALA A 74 -2.49 -17.74 -0.37
N ASP A 75 -1.86 -16.95 -1.26
CA ASP A 75 -1.83 -17.19 -2.70
C ASP A 75 -0.45 -16.85 -3.29
N PRO A 76 0.48 -17.81 -3.45
CA PRO A 76 1.86 -17.52 -3.87
C PRO A 76 1.96 -16.90 -5.28
N ASP A 77 0.95 -17.08 -6.12
CA ASP A 77 0.87 -16.52 -7.48
C ASP A 77 -0.04 -15.27 -7.55
N GLY A 78 -0.52 -14.80 -6.40
CA GLY A 78 -1.46 -13.67 -6.29
C GLY A 78 -0.86 -12.35 -6.77
N ALA A 79 -1.50 -11.74 -7.76
CA ALA A 79 -1.05 -10.49 -8.37
C ALA A 79 -1.19 -9.27 -7.44
N PHE A 80 -0.37 -8.26 -7.68
CA PHE A 80 -0.48 -6.96 -7.01
C PHE A 80 -1.76 -6.22 -7.43
N ALA A 81 -2.54 -5.74 -6.45
CA ALA A 81 -3.74 -4.95 -6.69
C ALA A 81 -3.96 -3.90 -5.60
N TRP A 82 -4.15 -2.64 -5.98
CA TRP A 82 -4.55 -1.59 -5.04
C TRP A 82 -5.96 -1.84 -4.48
N VAL A 83 -6.15 -1.69 -3.17
CA VAL A 83 -7.49 -1.70 -2.58
C VAL A 83 -8.21 -0.40 -2.97
N GLU A 84 -9.46 -0.52 -3.39
CA GLU A 84 -10.33 0.63 -3.62
C GLU A 84 -10.63 1.32 -2.29
N MET A 85 -10.14 2.55 -2.11
CA MET A 85 -10.59 3.39 -1.01
C MET A 85 -12.04 3.78 -1.28
N LYS A 86 -12.97 3.38 -0.40
CA LYS A 86 -14.32 3.95 -0.39
C LYS A 86 -14.20 5.46 -0.16
N THR A 87 -14.31 6.24 -1.23
CA THR A 87 -14.39 7.70 -1.13
C THR A 87 -15.62 8.07 -0.29
N LEU A 88 -15.43 8.90 0.74
CA LEU A 88 -16.46 9.47 1.63
C LEU A 88 -17.65 10.18 0.91
N ARG A 89 -17.63 10.31 -0.42
CA ARG A 89 -18.73 10.87 -1.22
C ARG A 89 -20.01 10.03 -1.22
N ASP A 90 -19.94 8.77 -0.78
CA ASP A 90 -21.11 7.86 -0.72
C ASP A 90 -21.88 7.94 0.62
N VAL A 91 -21.34 8.64 1.64
CA VAL A 91 -21.87 8.61 3.02
C VAL A 91 -22.63 9.89 3.40
N LEU A 92 -22.68 10.90 2.52
CA LEU A 92 -23.50 12.08 2.74
C LEU A 92 -24.74 12.00 1.85
N PRO A 93 -25.96 11.88 2.41
CA PRO A 93 -27.14 12.13 1.60
C PRO A 93 -27.00 13.55 1.04
N THR A 94 -27.01 13.67 -0.27
CA THR A 94 -27.24 14.93 -0.96
C THR A 94 -28.51 15.53 -0.36
N ARG A 95 -28.35 16.62 0.40
CA ARG A 95 -29.46 17.50 0.76
C ARG A 95 -29.94 18.18 -0.53
N ASP A 96 -30.74 17.44 -1.28
CA ASP A 96 -31.61 17.96 -2.32
C ASP A 96 -32.85 18.49 -1.60
N ASP A 97 -32.76 19.68 -1.00
CA ASP A 97 -33.93 20.49 -0.61
C ASP A 97 -33.44 21.80 0.02
N TRP A 98 -33.20 22.81 -0.82
CA TRP A 98 -33.63 24.18 -0.53
C TRP A 98 -33.71 24.97 -1.83
N ALA A 99 -34.77 24.69 -2.58
CA ALA A 99 -35.41 25.68 -3.42
C ALA A 99 -36.86 25.82 -2.98
N THR A 100 -37.34 27.07 -2.91
CA THR A 100 -38.75 27.50 -2.78
C THR A 100 -39.24 27.84 -1.36
N HIS A 101 -39.01 29.07 -0.91
CA HIS A 101 -40.04 30.14 -0.86
C HIS A 101 -39.42 31.48 -0.45
#